data_AF-A0A1F2QKS6-F1
#
_entry.id   AF-A0A1F2QKS6-F1
#
_cell.length_a   1.000
_cell.length_b   1.000
_cell.length_c   1.000
_cell.angle_alpha   90.00
_cell.angle_beta   90.00
_cell.angle_gamma   90.00
#
_symmetry.space_group_name_H-M   'P 1'
#
loop_
_entity.id
_entity.type
_entity.pdbx_description
1 polymer ?
#
loop_
_entity_poly.entity_id
_entity_poly.type
_entity_poly.pdbx_seq_one_letter_code
_entity_poly.pdbx_strand_id
1 'polypeptide(L)'
;MGHRGAHGTVHETGQAARWLVRLARNLLLLVGLSVSQARAAGEPLVPTGKSCAPYQVGGSWKSTVLRAGVTRTPEEIARCREEEMATACGFRDRTFPKKLTEPVRLRSEPVDLSDDGYQRAVKRWNFFAEENSEKGCFVNAYVIPDDLMKSTTITDLATGLMWRIRPSGELSFARAVQYLDELNKDSVAGSGFSDWRLPTTEEFFSIMEVPLFDWEYHLDSLLFVSGRYYWTSDYQLPEGYRWMVSAGTAICHIVRPATSKNSVRAVRTISKGGAELPKDGSHQGK
;
A
#
# COMPACT_ATOMS: atom_id res chain seq x y z
N MET A 1 18.99 -39.02 32.13
CA MET A 1 20.10 -38.14 31.68
C MET A 1 20.39 -38.51 30.24
N GLY A 2 20.22 -37.73 29.18
CA GLY A 2 19.99 -36.30 28.98
C GLY A 2 20.46 -36.05 27.54
N HIS A 3 19.54 -35.89 26.58
CA HIS A 3 19.82 -35.61 25.17
C HIS A 3 20.24 -34.14 24.95
N ARG A 4 21.29 -33.90 24.17
CA ARG A 4 21.55 -32.71 23.33
C ARG A 4 22.33 -33.22 22.11
N GLY A 5 22.01 -32.94 20.85
CA GLY A 5 21.21 -31.87 20.26
C GLY A 5 22.09 -31.14 19.25
N ALA A 6 22.13 -31.64 18.02
CA ALA A 6 22.87 -31.06 16.90
C ALA A 6 22.19 -29.76 16.42
N HIS A 7 22.75 -28.61 16.78
CA HIS A 7 22.42 -27.30 16.24
C HIS A 7 23.72 -26.60 15.89
N GLY A 8 24.08 -26.58 14.60
CA GLY A 8 25.28 -25.86 14.16
C GLY A 8 25.74 -26.20 12.75
N THR A 9 24.87 -26.14 11.75
CA THR A 9 25.29 -26.26 10.33
C THR A 9 24.41 -25.50 9.33
N VAL A 10 23.16 -25.13 9.68
CA VAL A 10 22.24 -24.43 8.75
C VAL A 10 22.49 -22.91 8.69
N HIS A 11 23.12 -22.32 9.71
CA HIS A 11 23.28 -20.87 9.80
C HIS A 11 24.51 -20.33 9.05
N GLU A 12 25.52 -21.16 8.79
CA GLU A 12 26.75 -20.79 8.09
C GLU A 12 26.61 -20.89 6.56
N THR A 13 25.84 -21.87 6.07
CA THR A 13 25.58 -22.05 4.63
C THR A 13 24.79 -20.88 4.03
N GLY A 14 23.89 -20.26 4.80
CA GLY A 14 23.15 -19.07 4.39
C GLY A 14 24.00 -17.79 4.32
N GLN A 15 25.08 -17.69 5.11
CA GLN A 15 25.99 -16.54 5.04
C GLN A 15 26.97 -16.68 3.87
N ALA A 16 27.49 -17.89 3.62
CA ALA A 16 28.34 -18.17 2.47
C ALA A 16 27.63 -17.92 1.12
N ALA A 17 26.34 -18.28 1.02
CA ALA A 17 25.53 -17.99 -0.17
C ALA A 17 25.37 -16.47 -0.42
N ARG A 18 25.18 -15.67 0.64
CA ARG A 18 25.09 -14.20 0.55
C ARG A 18 26.41 -13.55 0.14
N TRP A 19 27.55 -14.12 0.55
CA TRP A 19 28.88 -13.68 0.11
C TRP A 19 29.16 -14.00 -1.36
N LEU A 20 28.75 -15.18 -1.84
CA LEU A 20 28.89 -15.57 -3.25
C LEU A 20 28.01 -14.71 -4.18
N VAL A 21 26.79 -14.36 -3.77
CA VAL A 21 25.92 -13.42 -4.52
C VAL A 21 26.54 -12.01 -4.59
N ARG A 22 27.17 -11.54 -3.51
CA ARG A 22 27.90 -10.26 -3.50
C ARG A 22 29.14 -10.27 -4.42
N LEU A 23 29.87 -11.39 -4.46
CA LEU A 23 31.01 -11.55 -5.36
C LEU A 23 30.58 -11.62 -6.84
N ALA A 24 29.50 -12.32 -7.15
CA ALA A 24 28.93 -12.36 -8.50
C ALA A 24 28.44 -10.97 -8.97
N ARG A 25 27.82 -10.20 -8.06
CA ARG A 25 27.36 -8.83 -8.31
C ARG A 25 28.50 -7.85 -8.57
N ASN A 26 29.64 -8.00 -7.90
CA ASN A 26 30.84 -7.21 -8.19
C ASN A 26 31.58 -7.69 -9.46
N LEU A 27 31.53 -8.97 -9.79
CA LEU A 27 32.07 -9.49 -11.04
C LEU A 27 31.27 -9.00 -12.25
N LEU A 28 29.93 -8.99 -12.19
CA LEU A 28 29.06 -8.54 -13.29
C LEU A 28 29.24 -7.06 -13.64
N LEU A 29 29.57 -6.21 -12.67
CA LEU A 29 29.90 -4.80 -12.89
C LEU A 29 31.31 -4.58 -13.47
N LEU A 30 32.21 -5.57 -13.36
CA LEU A 30 33.57 -5.52 -13.92
C LEU A 30 33.64 -5.98 -15.39
N VAL A 31 32.64 -6.72 -15.91
CA VAL A 31 32.63 -7.20 -17.31
C VAL A 31 31.92 -6.25 -18.28
N GLY A 32 31.48 -5.06 -17.84
CA GLY A 32 30.93 -4.04 -18.74
C GLY A 32 29.64 -4.44 -19.48
N LEU A 33 28.87 -5.39 -18.94
CA LEU A 33 27.55 -5.71 -19.46
C LEU A 33 26.61 -4.52 -19.18
N SER A 34 25.95 -4.02 -20.21
CA SER A 34 25.10 -2.83 -20.08
C SER A 34 23.80 -3.17 -19.33
N VAL A 35 23.18 -2.15 -18.73
CA VAL A 35 21.91 -2.23 -17.98
C VAL A 35 20.79 -2.95 -18.75
N SER A 36 20.85 -2.95 -20.09
CA SER A 36 19.90 -3.68 -20.94
C SER A 36 19.97 -5.20 -20.82
N GLN A 37 21.11 -5.77 -20.42
CA GLN A 37 21.27 -7.22 -20.23
C GLN A 37 20.80 -7.68 -18.84
N ALA A 38 20.83 -6.80 -17.83
CA ALA A 38 20.22 -7.06 -16.52
C ALA A 38 18.67 -7.07 -16.59
N ARG A 39 18.07 -6.32 -17.53
CA ARG A 39 16.61 -6.32 -17.81
C ARG A 39 16.03 -7.69 -18.20
N ALA A 40 16.85 -8.62 -18.70
CA ALA A 40 16.39 -9.94 -19.11
C ALA A 40 16.26 -10.96 -17.95
N ALA A 41 16.72 -10.62 -16.75
CA ALA A 41 16.85 -11.56 -15.63
C ALA A 41 15.71 -11.52 -14.59
N GLY A 42 14.69 -10.68 -14.76
CA GLY A 42 13.45 -10.75 -13.94
C GLY A 42 13.59 -10.47 -12.44
N GLU A 43 14.66 -9.82 -11.98
CA GLU A 43 14.76 -9.43 -10.56
C GLU A 43 13.99 -8.12 -10.27
N PRO A 44 13.23 -8.04 -9.16
CA PRO A 44 12.62 -6.79 -8.72
C PRO A 44 13.71 -5.78 -8.35
N LEU A 45 13.67 -4.61 -8.99
CA LEU A 45 14.56 -3.49 -8.67
C LEU A 45 14.15 -2.90 -7.30
N VAL A 46 14.68 -3.44 -6.21
CA VAL A 46 14.72 -2.71 -4.93
C VAL A 46 15.72 -1.56 -5.10
N PRO A 47 15.32 -0.28 -5.03
CA PRO A 47 16.24 0.82 -5.24
C PRO A 47 17.25 0.85 -4.09
N THR A 48 18.55 0.82 -4.42
CA THR A 48 19.57 1.15 -3.41
C THR A 48 19.45 2.63 -3.05
N GLY A 49 19.58 2.98 -1.76
CA GLY A 49 19.36 4.32 -1.18
C GLY A 49 20.20 5.51 -1.69
N LYS A 50 20.71 5.45 -2.91
CA LYS A 50 21.24 6.58 -3.70
C LYS A 50 20.35 6.95 -4.91
N SER A 51 19.16 6.36 -5.05
CA SER A 51 18.33 6.43 -6.28
C SER A 51 17.21 7.48 -6.25
N CYS A 52 17.50 8.73 -5.87
CA CYS A 52 16.71 9.88 -6.34
C CYS A 52 17.61 10.80 -7.22
N ALA A 53 18.43 10.19 -8.10
CA ALA A 53 19.03 10.86 -9.26
C ALA A 53 17.98 10.86 -10.40
N PRO A 54 17.94 11.89 -11.26
CA PRO A 54 16.68 12.42 -11.75
C PRO A 54 16.03 11.41 -12.70
N TYR A 55 14.88 10.87 -12.29
CA TYR A 55 13.86 10.50 -13.25
C TYR A 55 13.36 11.82 -13.88
N GLN A 56 14.16 12.40 -14.79
CA GLN A 56 13.60 13.32 -15.77
C GLN A 56 12.74 12.46 -16.66
N VAL A 57 11.43 12.48 -16.45
CA VAL A 57 10.53 11.87 -17.41
C VAL A 57 10.49 12.78 -18.64
N GLY A 58 11.45 12.55 -19.54
CA GLY A 58 11.52 13.16 -20.85
C GLY A 58 10.45 12.56 -21.74
N GLY A 59 9.32 13.25 -21.87
CA GLY A 59 8.25 12.86 -22.78
C GLY A 59 7.08 13.85 -22.73
N SER A 60 6.58 14.25 -23.88
CA SER A 60 5.34 15.02 -23.98
C SER A 60 4.16 14.11 -23.61
N TRP A 61 3.63 14.26 -22.39
CA TRP A 61 2.52 13.52 -21.77
C TRP A 61 1.14 13.73 -22.40
N LYS A 62 1.05 13.89 -23.73
CA LYS A 62 -0.22 14.23 -24.39
C LYS A 62 -1.25 13.08 -24.43
N SER A 63 -0.95 11.87 -23.97
CA SER A 63 -1.91 10.75 -24.10
C SER A 63 -1.77 9.57 -23.13
N THR A 64 -1.49 9.79 -21.84
CA THR A 64 -1.53 8.68 -20.86
C THR A 64 -2.79 8.78 -19.99
N VAL A 65 -3.71 7.85 -20.23
CA VAL A 65 -4.86 7.58 -19.36
C VAL A 65 -4.37 6.59 -18.31
N LEU A 66 -4.22 7.05 -17.06
CA LEU A 66 -4.10 6.11 -15.94
C LEU A 66 -5.45 5.43 -15.80
N ARG A 67 -5.52 4.14 -16.09
CA ARG A 67 -6.63 3.34 -15.58
C ARG A 67 -6.43 3.30 -14.08
N ALA A 68 -7.32 3.90 -13.32
CA ALA A 68 -7.52 3.45 -11.95
C ALA A 68 -7.79 1.94 -12.05
N GLY A 69 -6.89 1.10 -11.54
CA GLY A 69 -7.10 -0.33 -11.49
C GLY A 69 -5.99 -1.23 -12.03
N VAL A 70 -6.34 -2.51 -12.02
CA VAL A 70 -5.48 -3.71 -12.12
C VAL A 70 -4.45 -3.62 -13.25
N THR A 71 -3.17 -3.55 -12.89
CA THR A 71 -2.07 -3.84 -13.82
C THR A 71 -2.06 -5.34 -14.12
N ARG A 72 -1.90 -5.74 -15.38
CA ARG A 72 -2.00 -7.16 -15.80
C ARG A 72 -0.79 -7.65 -16.57
N THR A 73 0.03 -6.76 -17.12
CA THR A 73 1.26 -7.14 -17.83
C THR A 73 2.52 -6.70 -17.07
N PRO A 74 3.66 -7.37 -17.26
CA PRO A 74 4.94 -6.94 -16.68
C PRO A 74 5.29 -5.48 -17.00
N GLU A 75 4.97 -5.01 -18.20
CA GLU A 75 5.20 -3.62 -18.63
C GLU A 75 4.29 -2.63 -17.88
N GLU A 76 3.03 -2.99 -17.65
CA GLU A 76 2.10 -2.18 -16.86
C GLU A 76 2.54 -2.10 -15.40
N ILE A 77 3.02 -3.22 -14.83
CA ILE A 77 3.58 -3.27 -13.48
C ILE A 77 4.84 -2.40 -13.39
N ALA A 78 5.78 -2.52 -14.33
CA ALA A 78 7.00 -1.72 -14.36
C ALA A 78 6.71 -0.21 -14.42
N ARG A 79 5.78 0.22 -15.29
CA ARG A 79 5.36 1.63 -15.37
C ARG A 79 4.73 2.11 -14.07
N CYS A 80 3.89 1.28 -13.46
CA CYS A 80 3.25 1.60 -12.18
C CYS A 80 4.30 1.79 -11.06
N ARG A 81 5.38 0.99 -11.04
CA ARG A 81 6.51 1.20 -10.10
C ARG A 81 7.29 2.48 -10.35
N GLU A 82 7.49 2.86 -11.60
CA GLU A 82 8.12 4.14 -11.93
C GLU A 82 7.28 5.32 -11.42
N GLU A 83 5.95 5.22 -11.49
CA GLU A 83 5.02 6.23 -10.99
C GLU A 83 5.01 6.33 -9.45
N GLU A 84 5.01 5.19 -8.73
CA GLU A 84 5.17 5.15 -7.27
C GLU A 84 6.51 5.80 -6.84
N MET A 85 7.61 5.46 -7.52
CA MET A 85 8.95 5.99 -7.22
C MET A 85 9.05 7.50 -7.47
N ALA A 86 8.50 7.98 -8.59
CA ALA A 86 8.47 9.40 -8.92
C ALA A 86 7.69 10.20 -7.89
N THR A 87 6.60 9.63 -7.39
CA THR A 87 5.75 10.20 -6.33
C THR A 87 6.50 10.32 -5.01
N ALA A 88 7.20 9.26 -4.63
CA ALA A 88 7.98 9.16 -3.39
C ALA A 88 9.19 10.11 -3.33
N CYS A 89 9.90 10.32 -4.45
CA CYS A 89 11.04 11.25 -4.49
C CYS A 89 10.64 12.75 -4.45
N GLY A 90 9.39 13.09 -4.09
CA GLY A 90 8.98 14.48 -3.81
C GLY A 90 8.75 15.34 -5.05
N PHE A 91 8.47 14.75 -6.21
CA PHE A 91 8.01 15.52 -7.37
C PHE A 91 6.60 16.05 -7.08
N ARG A 92 6.54 17.36 -6.79
CA ARG A 92 5.31 18.10 -6.49
C ARG A 92 4.35 18.23 -7.66
N ASP A 93 4.79 17.93 -8.88
CA ASP A 93 3.90 17.87 -10.05
C ASP A 93 3.26 16.49 -10.15
N ARG A 94 2.37 16.17 -9.19
CA ARG A 94 1.38 15.10 -9.40
C ARG A 94 0.41 15.60 -10.48
N THR A 95 0.71 15.31 -11.75
CA THR A 95 -0.28 15.51 -12.80
C THR A 95 -1.42 14.53 -12.57
N PHE A 96 -2.55 15.03 -12.09
CA PHE A 96 -3.77 14.22 -12.02
C PHE A 96 -4.06 13.65 -13.41
N PRO A 97 -4.45 12.36 -13.51
CA PRO A 97 -4.84 11.80 -14.79
C PRO A 97 -5.96 12.65 -15.39
N LYS A 98 -5.75 13.17 -16.61
CA LYS A 98 -6.74 13.98 -17.34
C LYS A 98 -8.04 13.22 -17.64
N LYS A 99 -8.07 11.90 -17.38
CA LYS A 99 -9.25 11.04 -17.49
C LYS A 99 -9.11 9.86 -16.52
N LEU A 100 -9.72 9.97 -15.34
CA LEU A 100 -9.97 8.81 -14.48
C LEU A 100 -10.95 7.88 -15.21
N THR A 101 -10.63 6.59 -15.28
CA THR A 101 -11.65 5.57 -15.54
C THR A 101 -12.64 5.52 -14.38
N GLU A 102 -13.76 4.80 -14.53
CA GLU A 102 -14.67 4.60 -13.39
C GLU A 102 -13.91 4.07 -12.17
N PRO A 103 -14.18 4.59 -10.95
CA PRO A 103 -13.51 4.13 -9.74
C PRO A 103 -13.65 2.62 -9.56
N VAL A 104 -12.55 1.98 -9.18
CA VAL A 104 -12.50 0.59 -8.77
C VAL A 104 -13.31 0.43 -7.50
N ARG A 105 -14.44 -0.27 -7.60
CA ARG A 105 -15.28 -0.57 -6.44
C ARG A 105 -14.76 -1.78 -5.70
N LEU A 106 -14.04 -1.50 -4.61
CA LEU A 106 -13.63 -2.50 -3.65
C LEU A 106 -14.79 -2.87 -2.73
N ARG A 107 -14.76 -4.09 -2.22
CA ARG A 107 -15.74 -4.58 -1.27
C ARG A 107 -15.66 -3.82 0.06
N SER A 108 -16.75 -3.18 0.44
CA SER A 108 -16.92 -2.52 1.75
C SER A 108 -17.51 -3.44 2.83
N GLU A 109 -18.29 -4.44 2.42
CA GLU A 109 -18.99 -5.34 3.34
C GLU A 109 -18.08 -6.44 3.87
N PRO A 110 -18.00 -6.66 5.19
CA PRO A 110 -17.16 -7.71 5.78
C PRO A 110 -17.60 -9.11 5.34
N VAL A 111 -16.65 -10.00 5.09
CA VAL A 111 -16.94 -11.40 4.73
C VAL A 111 -16.12 -12.39 5.56
N ASP A 112 -16.59 -13.63 5.56
CA ASP A 112 -15.81 -14.77 6.00
C ASP A 112 -14.74 -15.10 4.94
N LEU A 113 -13.48 -15.15 5.35
CA LEU A 113 -12.34 -15.52 4.50
C LEU A 113 -11.71 -16.87 4.90
N SER A 114 -12.48 -17.76 5.52
CA SER A 114 -12.02 -19.09 5.95
C SER A 114 -11.44 -19.93 4.82
N ASP A 115 -12.11 -19.98 3.66
CA ASP A 115 -11.77 -20.93 2.60
C ASP A 115 -10.67 -20.42 1.66
N ASP A 116 -10.60 -19.11 1.45
CA ASP A 116 -9.77 -18.56 0.37
C ASP A 116 -8.89 -17.38 0.79
N GLY A 117 -8.98 -16.97 2.06
CA GLY A 117 -8.19 -15.89 2.62
C GLY A 117 -8.33 -14.56 1.88
N TYR A 118 -7.36 -13.67 2.12
CA TYR A 118 -7.27 -12.36 1.47
C TYR A 118 -6.61 -12.43 0.07
N GLN A 119 -5.96 -13.55 -0.26
CA GLN A 119 -5.16 -13.72 -1.48
C GLN A 119 -5.96 -13.53 -2.75
N ARG A 120 -7.23 -13.92 -2.75
CA ARG A 120 -8.10 -13.72 -3.91
C ARG A 120 -8.26 -12.25 -4.28
N ALA A 121 -8.40 -11.38 -3.27
CA ALA A 121 -8.50 -9.93 -3.50
C ALA A 121 -7.17 -9.38 -4.04
N VAL A 122 -6.05 -9.77 -3.43
CA VAL A 122 -4.70 -9.40 -3.89
C VAL A 122 -4.50 -9.77 -5.35
N LYS A 123 -4.81 -11.02 -5.73
CA LYS A 123 -4.66 -11.48 -7.12
C LYS A 123 -5.64 -10.80 -8.07
N ARG A 124 -6.91 -10.65 -7.68
CA ARG A 124 -7.96 -10.05 -8.51
C ARG A 124 -7.62 -8.61 -8.90
N TRP A 125 -7.11 -7.84 -7.95
CA TRP A 125 -6.83 -6.42 -8.12
C TRP A 125 -5.37 -6.12 -8.44
N ASN A 126 -4.54 -7.16 -8.49
CA ASN A 126 -3.10 -7.09 -8.59
C ASN A 126 -2.48 -6.13 -7.56
N PHE A 127 -2.94 -6.22 -6.31
CA PHE A 127 -2.37 -5.44 -5.23
C PHE A 127 -0.93 -5.88 -4.93
N PHE A 128 -0.17 -4.95 -4.36
CA PHE A 128 1.10 -5.30 -3.78
C PHE A 128 0.88 -6.16 -2.52
N ALA A 129 1.52 -7.33 -2.50
CA ALA A 129 1.67 -8.16 -1.31
C ALA A 129 3.01 -8.89 -1.43
N GLU A 130 3.70 -9.10 -0.31
CA GLU A 130 5.02 -9.74 -0.35
C GLU A 130 4.95 -11.18 -0.90
N GLU A 131 3.85 -11.88 -0.64
CA GLU A 131 3.62 -13.23 -1.15
C GLU A 131 3.21 -13.29 -2.62
N ASN A 132 2.82 -12.17 -3.23
CA ASN A 132 2.49 -12.11 -4.64
C ASN A 132 3.80 -12.19 -5.46
N SER A 133 4.01 -13.30 -6.18
CA SER A 133 5.21 -13.51 -7.01
C SER A 133 5.39 -12.46 -8.09
N GLU A 134 4.29 -11.89 -8.58
CA GLU A 134 4.31 -10.83 -9.60
C GLU A 134 4.55 -9.45 -8.97
N LYS A 135 4.54 -9.35 -7.63
CA LYS A 135 4.59 -8.11 -6.85
C LYS A 135 3.67 -7.07 -7.51
N GLY A 136 2.37 -7.37 -7.52
CA GLY A 136 1.36 -6.58 -8.23
C GLY A 136 1.34 -5.09 -7.89
N CYS A 137 0.93 -4.25 -8.83
CA CYS A 137 0.92 -2.80 -8.66
C CYS A 137 -0.49 -2.21 -8.88
N PHE A 138 -0.97 -1.42 -7.93
CA PHE A 138 -2.27 -0.76 -8.00
C PHE A 138 -2.07 0.75 -8.00
N VAL A 139 -2.53 1.42 -9.06
CA VAL A 139 -2.36 2.87 -9.21
C VAL A 139 -3.47 3.60 -8.46
N ASN A 140 -3.13 4.22 -7.32
CA ASN A 140 -4.00 5.15 -6.61
C ASN A 140 -4.03 6.53 -7.30
N ALA A 141 -5.08 7.30 -7.02
CA ALA A 141 -5.22 8.68 -7.48
C ALA A 141 -5.57 9.58 -6.29
N TYR A 142 -4.57 9.88 -5.46
CA TYR A 142 -4.76 10.66 -4.24
C TYR A 142 -5.00 12.16 -4.51
N VAL A 143 -6.03 12.73 -3.87
CA VAL A 143 -6.22 14.18 -3.77
C VAL A 143 -5.27 14.71 -2.71
N ILE A 144 -4.18 15.36 -3.14
CA ILE A 144 -3.19 15.93 -2.22
C ILE A 144 -3.66 17.31 -1.74
N PRO A 145 -3.80 17.51 -0.42
CA PRO A 145 -4.15 18.81 0.13
C PRO A 145 -2.95 19.78 0.09
N ASP A 146 -3.23 21.08 0.01
CA ASP A 146 -2.21 22.14 -0.02
C ASP A 146 -1.28 22.12 1.21
N ASP A 147 -1.82 21.76 2.38
CA ASP A 147 -1.09 21.61 3.64
C ASP A 147 -1.32 20.20 4.21
N LEU A 148 -0.44 19.28 3.85
CA LEU A 148 -0.48 17.88 4.31
C LEU A 148 -0.30 17.77 5.82
N MET A 149 0.45 18.70 6.45
CA MET A 149 0.71 18.69 7.89
C MET A 149 -0.53 19.07 8.71
N LYS A 150 -1.43 19.88 8.16
CA LYS A 150 -2.73 20.21 8.77
C LYS A 150 -3.85 19.27 8.37
N SER A 151 -3.63 18.43 7.37
CA SER A 151 -4.65 17.51 6.87
C SER A 151 -4.81 16.29 7.77
N THR A 152 -6.04 15.81 7.88
CA THR A 152 -6.38 14.64 8.72
C THR A 152 -6.87 13.45 7.90
N THR A 153 -7.18 13.67 6.63
CA THR A 153 -7.73 12.68 5.70
C THR A 153 -7.06 12.77 4.33
N ILE A 154 -7.02 11.66 3.62
CA ILE A 154 -6.58 11.59 2.22
C ILE A 154 -7.67 10.88 1.40
N THR A 155 -7.98 11.40 0.22
CA THR A 155 -8.98 10.81 -0.68
C THR A 155 -8.28 10.12 -1.83
N ASP A 156 -8.65 8.87 -2.10
CA ASP A 156 -8.23 8.13 -3.29
C ASP A 156 -9.37 8.07 -4.31
N LEU A 157 -9.22 8.80 -5.41
CA LEU A 157 -10.20 8.84 -6.50
C LEU A 157 -10.23 7.52 -7.30
N ALA A 158 -9.16 6.72 -7.24
CA ALA A 158 -9.11 5.44 -7.95
C ALA A 158 -10.08 4.43 -7.35
N THR A 159 -10.29 4.48 -6.04
CA THR A 159 -11.20 3.58 -5.30
C THR A 159 -12.48 4.26 -4.83
N GLY A 160 -12.52 5.59 -4.81
CA GLY A 160 -13.60 6.35 -4.18
C GLY A 160 -13.59 6.23 -2.66
N LEU A 161 -12.45 5.88 -2.06
CA LEU A 161 -12.27 5.76 -0.63
C LEU A 161 -11.59 7.01 -0.06
N MET A 162 -11.95 7.34 1.17
CA MET A 162 -11.25 8.35 1.95
C MET A 162 -10.73 7.70 3.23
N TRP A 163 -9.49 8.01 3.55
CA TRP A 163 -8.74 7.40 4.64
C TRP A 163 -8.34 8.44 5.66
N ARG A 164 -8.33 8.07 6.94
CA ARG A 164 -7.61 8.86 7.95
C ARG A 164 -6.10 8.69 7.77
N ILE A 165 -5.39 9.81 7.79
CA ILE A 165 -3.92 9.86 7.67
C ILE A 165 -3.28 9.20 8.89
N ARG A 166 -3.74 9.58 10.09
CA ARG A 166 -3.24 9.04 11.36
C ARG A 166 -4.13 7.89 11.84
N PRO A 167 -3.56 6.73 12.16
CA PRO A 167 -4.31 5.63 12.77
C PRO A 167 -4.57 5.89 14.26
N SER A 168 -5.42 5.08 14.87
CA SER A 168 -5.51 5.03 16.33
C SER A 168 -4.23 4.43 16.95
N GLY A 169 -4.11 4.53 18.28
CA GLY A 169 -3.23 3.63 19.04
C GLY A 169 -3.67 2.17 18.94
N GLU A 170 -2.91 1.24 19.52
CA GLU A 170 -3.26 -0.17 19.52
C GLU A 170 -4.44 -0.44 20.46
N LEU A 171 -5.52 -1.00 19.92
CA LEU A 171 -6.78 -1.27 20.61
C LEU A 171 -7.14 -2.75 20.50
N SER A 172 -7.79 -3.31 21.52
CA SER A 172 -8.50 -4.59 21.32
C SER A 172 -9.61 -4.41 20.28
N PHE A 173 -10.08 -5.49 19.65
CA PHE A 173 -11.10 -5.35 18.62
C PHE A 173 -12.39 -4.67 19.15
N ALA A 174 -12.83 -5.02 20.37
CA ALA A 174 -13.98 -4.36 20.99
C ALA A 174 -13.76 -2.86 21.22
N ARG A 175 -12.55 -2.45 21.62
CA ARG A 175 -12.20 -1.02 21.74
C ARG A 175 -12.06 -0.32 20.40
N ALA A 176 -11.62 -1.02 19.36
CA ALA A 176 -11.57 -0.49 17.99
C ALA A 176 -12.97 -0.14 17.47
N VAL A 177 -13.97 -0.98 17.72
CA VAL A 177 -15.38 -0.70 17.39
C VAL A 177 -15.89 0.53 18.15
N GLN A 178 -15.67 0.57 19.47
CA GLN A 178 -16.06 1.74 20.30
C GLN A 178 -15.38 3.04 19.84
N TYR A 179 -14.09 2.97 19.50
CA TYR A 179 -13.34 4.10 18.98
C TYR A 179 -13.96 4.66 17.70
N LEU A 180 -14.42 3.80 16.78
CA LEU A 180 -15.11 4.25 15.57
C LEU A 180 -16.48 4.86 15.88
N ASP A 181 -17.23 4.31 16.83
CA ASP A 181 -18.50 4.89 17.27
C ASP A 181 -18.32 6.29 17.88
N GLU A 182 -17.28 6.47 18.70
CA GLU A 182 -16.90 7.77 19.27
C GLU A 182 -16.46 8.74 18.16
N LEU A 183 -15.61 8.26 17.24
CA LEU A 183 -15.13 9.03 16.10
C LEU A 183 -16.27 9.54 15.22
N ASN A 184 -17.30 8.73 15.02
CA ASN A 184 -18.45 9.07 14.18
C ASN A 184 -19.45 10.02 14.86
N LYS A 185 -19.38 10.18 16.19
CA LYS A 185 -20.22 11.11 16.95
C LYS A 185 -19.59 12.49 17.13
N ASP A 186 -18.27 12.58 17.00
CA ASP A 186 -17.51 13.82 17.17
C ASP A 186 -17.10 14.38 15.80
N SER A 187 -17.72 15.51 15.41
CA SER A 187 -17.41 16.15 14.12
C SER A 187 -15.98 16.67 14.02
N VAL A 188 -15.34 17.03 15.12
CA VAL A 188 -13.95 17.53 15.12
C VAL A 188 -13.00 16.35 15.00
N ALA A 189 -13.15 15.34 15.87
CA ALA A 189 -12.31 14.15 15.83
C ALA A 189 -12.49 13.35 14.54
N GLY A 190 -13.73 13.30 14.03
CA GLY A 190 -14.16 12.66 12.79
C GLY A 190 -13.87 13.46 11.52
N SER A 191 -13.15 14.59 11.62
CA SER A 191 -12.78 15.42 10.46
C SER A 191 -13.97 15.89 9.62
N GLY A 192 -15.12 16.12 10.27
CA GLY A 192 -16.38 16.51 9.64
C GLY A 192 -17.23 15.35 9.12
N PHE A 193 -16.80 14.10 9.32
CA PHE A 193 -17.50 12.90 8.82
C PHE A 193 -17.91 11.96 9.95
N SER A 194 -18.96 11.17 9.69
CA SER A 194 -19.64 10.32 10.69
C SER A 194 -19.90 8.88 10.23
N ASP A 195 -19.26 8.46 9.14
CA ASP A 195 -19.40 7.17 8.47
C ASP A 195 -18.05 6.42 8.36
N TRP A 196 -17.16 6.67 9.32
CA TRP A 196 -15.90 5.95 9.46
C TRP A 196 -16.13 4.50 9.88
N ARG A 197 -15.39 3.57 9.27
CA ARG A 197 -15.44 2.15 9.57
C ARG A 197 -14.04 1.51 9.52
N LEU A 198 -13.98 0.25 9.99
CA LEU A 198 -12.83 -0.61 9.68
C LEU A 198 -12.80 -0.90 8.17
N PRO A 199 -11.62 -0.91 7.55
CA PRO A 199 -11.45 -1.38 6.18
C PRO A 199 -11.62 -2.89 6.10
N THR A 200 -12.06 -3.39 4.95
CA THR A 200 -11.86 -4.82 4.62
C THR A 200 -10.38 -5.08 4.31
N THR A 201 -9.97 -6.35 4.29
CA THR A 201 -8.62 -6.72 3.82
C THR A 201 -8.40 -6.23 2.37
N GLU A 202 -9.41 -6.37 1.52
CA GLU A 202 -9.39 -5.93 0.12
C GLU A 202 -9.17 -4.41 -0.02
N GLU A 203 -9.83 -3.60 0.80
CA GLU A 203 -9.61 -2.16 0.81
C GLU A 203 -8.22 -1.79 1.35
N PHE A 204 -7.76 -2.45 2.41
CA PHE A 204 -6.45 -2.12 3.00
C PHE A 204 -5.31 -2.41 2.02
N PHE A 205 -5.37 -3.50 1.26
CA PHE A 205 -4.35 -3.80 0.25
C PHE A 205 -4.30 -2.80 -0.90
N SER A 206 -5.36 -2.02 -1.13
CA SER A 206 -5.36 -0.98 -2.17
C SER A 206 -4.47 0.21 -1.86
N ILE A 207 -4.02 0.37 -0.61
CA ILE A 207 -3.09 1.42 -0.19
C ILE A 207 -1.70 0.86 0.15
N MET A 208 -1.47 -0.44 -0.09
CA MET A 208 -0.18 -1.08 0.12
C MET A 208 0.74 -0.88 -1.10
N GLU A 209 1.99 -0.51 -0.83
CA GLU A 209 2.99 -0.26 -1.87
C GLU A 209 4.36 -0.86 -1.52
N VAL A 210 5.26 -0.85 -2.50
CA VAL A 210 6.67 -1.22 -2.28
C VAL A 210 7.31 -0.15 -1.41
N PRO A 211 8.01 -0.51 -0.32
CA PRO A 211 8.64 0.49 0.54
C PRO A 211 9.87 1.06 -0.17
N LEU A 212 10.21 2.32 0.09
CA LEU A 212 11.39 2.95 -0.53
C LEU A 212 12.69 2.38 0.04
N PHE A 213 12.63 1.93 1.29
CA PHE A 213 13.74 1.30 1.98
C PHE A 213 13.26 0.06 2.74
N ASP A 214 14.12 -0.94 2.89
CA ASP A 214 13.81 -2.23 3.55
C ASP A 214 13.29 -2.12 5.01
N TRP A 215 13.47 -0.97 5.65
CA TRP A 215 13.04 -0.70 7.03
C TRP A 215 11.73 0.09 7.12
N GLU A 216 11.19 0.56 5.99
CA GLU A 216 9.93 1.28 5.94
C GLU A 216 8.73 0.35 5.91
N TYR A 217 7.57 0.91 6.22
CA TYR A 217 6.29 0.23 6.07
C TYR A 217 5.82 0.34 4.62
N HIS A 218 5.00 -0.61 4.19
CA HIS A 218 4.37 -0.70 2.87
C HIS A 218 3.21 0.29 2.68
N LEU A 219 3.36 1.52 3.18
CA LEU A 219 2.39 2.60 3.04
C LEU A 219 3.16 3.88 2.66
N ASP A 220 2.58 4.71 1.79
CA ASP A 220 3.16 6.00 1.41
C ASP A 220 3.41 6.85 2.67
N SER A 221 4.68 6.97 3.04
CA SER A 221 5.12 7.63 4.27
C SER A 221 4.95 9.15 4.22
N LEU A 222 4.75 9.73 3.02
CA LEU A 222 4.35 11.12 2.87
C LEU A 222 2.88 11.30 3.26
N LEU A 223 2.01 10.36 2.85
CA LEU A 223 0.55 10.48 3.02
C LEU A 223 0.03 9.92 4.33
N PHE A 224 0.68 8.89 4.87
CA PHE A 224 0.18 8.14 6.02
C PHE A 224 1.18 8.14 7.17
N VAL A 225 0.66 8.40 8.37
CA VAL A 225 1.42 8.12 9.59
C VAL A 225 1.38 6.62 9.82
N SER A 226 2.55 5.99 9.84
CA SER A 226 2.64 4.52 9.91
C SER A 226 2.42 3.98 11.32
N GLY A 227 1.58 2.95 11.41
CA GLY A 227 1.50 1.97 12.48
C GLY A 227 1.90 0.58 11.94
N ARG A 228 2.07 -0.39 12.86
CA ARG A 228 2.62 -1.71 12.51
C ARG A 228 1.56 -2.72 12.08
N TYR A 229 0.48 -2.82 12.84
CA TYR A 229 -0.58 -3.82 12.67
C TYR A 229 -1.95 -3.15 12.69
N TYR A 230 -2.85 -3.57 11.81
CA TYR A 230 -4.16 -2.93 11.65
C TYR A 230 -5.29 -3.94 11.67
N TRP A 231 -6.34 -3.60 12.40
CA TRP A 231 -7.59 -4.33 12.32
C TRP A 231 -8.25 -4.16 10.95
N THR A 232 -8.83 -5.24 10.46
CA THR A 232 -9.79 -5.23 9.35
C THR A 232 -11.15 -5.72 9.83
N SER A 233 -12.19 -5.47 9.05
CA SER A 233 -13.55 -5.90 9.37
C SER A 233 -13.81 -7.38 9.04
N ASP A 234 -13.02 -7.98 8.15
CA ASP A 234 -13.12 -9.37 7.73
C ASP A 234 -12.87 -10.33 8.90
N TYR A 235 -13.48 -11.50 8.82
CA TYR A 235 -13.49 -12.49 9.90
C TYR A 235 -13.26 -13.90 9.38
N GLN A 236 -13.10 -14.83 10.32
CA GLN A 236 -12.97 -16.25 10.04
C GLN A 236 -13.86 -17.07 10.98
N LEU A 237 -14.63 -17.98 10.40
CA LEU A 237 -15.43 -18.97 11.11
C LEU A 237 -14.63 -20.26 11.37
N PRO A 238 -15.04 -21.09 12.35
CA PRO A 238 -16.16 -20.89 13.27
C PRO A 238 -15.81 -20.05 14.51
N GLU A 239 -14.54 -19.84 14.81
CA GLU A 239 -14.07 -19.27 16.09
C GLU A 239 -14.17 -17.73 16.18
N GLY A 240 -14.62 -17.06 15.12
CA GLY A 240 -14.80 -15.59 15.12
C GLY A 240 -13.49 -14.81 15.19
N TYR A 241 -12.39 -15.38 14.68
CA TYR A 241 -11.13 -14.67 14.54
C TYR A 241 -11.28 -13.46 13.61
N ARG A 242 -10.34 -12.53 13.71
CA ARG A 242 -10.29 -11.32 12.88
C ARG A 242 -9.01 -11.30 12.07
N TRP A 243 -9.10 -10.75 10.88
CA TRP A 243 -7.94 -10.50 10.05
C TRP A 243 -7.25 -9.20 10.47
N MET A 244 -5.93 -9.28 10.60
CA MET A 244 -5.05 -8.16 10.87
C MET A 244 -4.04 -8.05 9.73
N VAL A 245 -3.82 -6.83 9.24
CA VAL A 245 -2.84 -6.53 8.21
C VAL A 245 -1.55 -6.03 8.87
N SER A 246 -0.40 -6.60 8.49
CA SER A 246 0.90 -6.06 8.85
C SER A 246 1.43 -5.14 7.76
N ALA A 247 1.59 -3.85 8.07
CA ALA A 247 2.19 -2.92 7.12
C ALA A 247 3.71 -3.07 7.01
N GLY A 248 4.36 -3.83 7.87
CA GLY A 248 5.82 -4.07 7.77
C GLY A 248 6.18 -5.22 6.83
N THR A 249 5.21 -6.05 6.48
CA THR A 249 5.42 -7.25 5.65
C THR A 249 4.39 -7.41 4.54
N ALA A 250 3.41 -6.49 4.43
CA ALA A 250 2.32 -6.54 3.46
C ALA A 250 1.63 -7.92 3.35
N ILE A 251 1.37 -8.54 4.50
CA ILE A 251 0.61 -9.80 4.63
C ILE A 251 -0.46 -9.66 5.71
N CYS A 252 -1.47 -10.55 5.66
CA CYS A 252 -2.45 -10.65 6.73
C CYS A 252 -2.26 -11.89 7.60
N HIS A 253 -2.62 -11.73 8.87
CA HIS A 253 -2.67 -12.80 9.86
C HIS A 253 -4.05 -12.86 10.50
N ILE A 254 -4.47 -14.08 10.82
CA ILE A 254 -5.65 -14.34 11.63
C ILE A 254 -5.25 -14.21 13.11
N VAL A 255 -6.01 -13.44 13.89
CA VAL A 255 -5.71 -13.21 15.30
C VAL A 255 -6.97 -13.27 16.17
N ARG A 256 -6.80 -13.67 17.44
CA ARG A 256 -7.91 -13.72 18.41
C ARG A 256 -8.25 -12.29 18.86
N PRO A 257 -9.48 -11.80 18.66
CA PRO A 257 -9.85 -10.42 19.00
C PRO A 257 -9.75 -10.11 20.51
N ALA A 258 -9.85 -11.13 21.36
CA ALA A 258 -9.80 -10.99 22.82
C ALA A 258 -8.38 -10.75 23.37
N THR A 259 -7.34 -11.22 22.68
CA THR A 259 -5.95 -11.21 23.18
C THR A 259 -5.01 -10.33 22.37
N SER A 260 -5.44 -9.88 21.19
CA SER A 260 -4.63 -9.04 20.30
C SER A 260 -5.03 -7.57 20.41
N LYS A 261 -4.06 -6.68 20.19
CA LYS A 261 -4.29 -5.24 20.05
C LYS A 261 -3.65 -4.78 18.75
N ASN A 262 -4.42 -4.07 17.94
CA ASN A 262 -3.97 -3.52 16.65
C ASN A 262 -4.58 -2.14 16.46
N SER A 263 -4.00 -1.33 15.58
CA SER A 263 -4.48 0.01 15.28
C SER A 263 -5.70 -0.02 14.35
N VAL A 264 -6.46 1.07 14.35
CA VAL A 264 -7.53 1.36 13.41
C VAL A 264 -7.04 2.40 12.41
N ARG A 265 -6.99 2.05 11.13
CA ARG A 265 -6.90 3.02 10.04
C ARG A 265 -8.30 3.16 9.45
N ALA A 266 -9.03 4.16 9.93
CA ALA A 266 -10.41 4.34 9.55
C ALA A 266 -10.53 4.70 8.05
N VAL A 267 -11.51 4.08 7.40
CA VAL A 267 -11.85 4.33 5.99
C VAL A 267 -13.33 4.67 5.89
N ARG A 268 -13.71 5.43 4.86
CA ARG A 268 -15.08 5.68 4.45
C ARG A 268 -15.20 5.67 2.93
N THR A 269 -16.40 5.44 2.43
CA THR A 269 -16.69 5.48 0.99
C THR A 269 -17.28 6.83 0.63
N ILE A 270 -16.76 7.49 -0.40
CA ILE A 270 -17.28 8.77 -0.86
C ILE A 270 -18.54 8.51 -1.68
N SER A 271 -19.70 8.90 -1.15
CA SER A 271 -20.93 8.93 -1.93
C SER A 271 -20.76 9.91 -3.11
N LYS A 272 -21.29 9.56 -4.30
CA LYS A 272 -21.16 10.31 -5.57
C LYS A 272 -21.44 11.83 -5.52
N GLY A 273 -22.04 12.37 -4.44
CA GLY A 273 -22.26 13.80 -4.26
C GLY A 273 -21.07 14.62 -3.72
N GLY A 274 -19.95 14.00 -3.34
CA GLY A 274 -18.80 14.69 -2.72
C GLY A 274 -17.50 14.74 -3.54
N ALA A 275 -17.49 14.13 -4.73
CA ALA A 275 -16.30 14.01 -5.58
C ALA A 275 -16.48 14.77 -6.90
N GLU A 276 -16.79 16.07 -6.85
CA GLU A 276 -16.48 16.94 -7.98
C GLU A 276 -15.05 17.44 -7.80
N LEU A 277 -14.18 17.15 -8.79
CA LEU A 277 -12.91 17.84 -8.94
C LEU A 277 -13.19 19.35 -8.93
N PRO A 278 -12.38 20.18 -8.23
CA PRO A 278 -12.52 21.63 -8.33
C PRO A 278 -12.55 22.03 -9.81
N LYS A 279 -13.64 22.68 -10.23
CA LYS A 279 -13.71 23.22 -11.59
C LYS A 279 -12.55 24.19 -11.74
N ASP A 280 -11.72 23.93 -12.74
CA ASP A 280 -10.51 24.67 -13.04
C ASP A 280 -10.79 26.17 -12.95
N GLY A 281 -10.12 26.83 -12.00
CA GLY A 281 -10.23 28.25 -11.73
C GLY A 281 -9.53 29.05 -12.83
N SER A 282 -10.01 28.93 -14.07
CA SER A 282 -9.63 29.84 -15.13
C SER A 282 -10.37 31.17 -14.93
N HIS A 283 -9.89 31.98 -13.99
CA HIS A 283 -10.08 33.43 -14.10
C HIS A 283 -9.26 33.89 -15.31
N GLN A 284 -9.91 33.90 -16.48
CA GLN A 284 -9.50 34.77 -17.56
C GLN A 284 -9.73 36.20 -17.09
N GLY A 285 -8.63 36.94 -16.95
CA GLY A 285 -8.68 38.39 -16.90
C GLY A 285 -9.31 38.93 -18.17
N LYS A 286 -10.23 39.87 -17.98
CA LYS A 286 -10.36 41.08 -18.78
C LYS A 286 -10.71 42.22 -17.83
#